data_AF-A0A7J9GB91-F1
#
_entry.id   AF-A0A7J9GB91-F1
#
_cell.length_a   1.000
_cell.length_b   1.000
_cell.length_c   1.000
_cell.angle_alpha   90.00
_cell.angle_beta   90.00
_cell.angle_gamma   90.00
#
_symmetry.space_group_name_H-M   'P 1'
#
loop_
_entity.id
_entity.type
_entity.pdbx_description
1 polymer ?
#
loop_
_entity_poly.entity_id
_entity_poly.type
_entity_poly.pdbx_seq_one_letter_code
_entity_poly.pdbx_strand_id
1 'polypeptide(L)' 'IEQIVCKSRTKNSWQRLEPRWVNINIDGSTLMSRQRAAIGGALRGLSRGCLVGFEMVTSMADIFQIEV' A
#
# COMPACT_ATOMS: atom_id res chain seq x y z
N ILE A 1 19.96 -13.57 -7.32
CA ILE A 1 18.83 -12.66 -6.99
C ILE A 1 19.22 -11.93 -5.72
N GLU A 2 19.48 -10.63 -5.78
CA GLU A 2 19.87 -9.85 -4.60
C GLU A 2 18.65 -9.69 -3.68
N GLN A 3 18.76 -10.18 -2.44
CA GLN A 3 17.76 -9.97 -1.40
C GLN A 3 17.82 -8.50 -0.97
N ILE A 4 16.86 -7.70 -1.42
CA ILE A 4 16.60 -6.40 -0.81
C ILE A 4 16.00 -6.66 0.57
N VAL A 5 16.84 -6.55 1.61
CA VAL A 5 16.42 -6.68 2.99
C VAL A 5 15.57 -5.46 3.36
N CYS A 6 14.26 -5.59 3.26
CA CYS A 6 13.32 -4.59 3.72
C CYS A 6 13.35 -4.53 5.25
N LYS A 7 14.02 -3.53 5.82
CA LYS A 7 13.95 -3.26 7.27
C LYS A 7 12.64 -2.54 7.57
N SER A 8 11.57 -3.30 7.80
CA SER A 8 10.31 -2.73 8.29
C SER A 8 10.49 -2.31 9.76
N ARG A 9 10.45 -1.01 10.05
CA ARG A 9 10.26 -0.52 11.42
C ARG A 9 8.77 -0.44 11.71
N THR A 10 8.25 -1.44 12.40
CA THR A 10 6.93 -1.37 13.04
C THR A 10 7.01 -0.38 14.20
N LYS A 11 6.65 0.88 13.94
CA LYS A 11 6.34 1.85 14.99
C LYS A 11 4.86 1.72 15.33
N ASN A 12 4.57 1.28 16.55
CA ASN A 12 3.22 0.93 17.01
C ASN A 12 2.31 2.14 17.29
N SER A 13 2.61 3.32 16.75
CA SER A 13 1.80 4.52 16.97
C SER A 13 1.86 5.48 15.79
N TRP A 14 0.72 6.13 15.52
CA TRP A 14 0.63 7.23 14.57
C TRP A 14 1.46 8.41 15.08
N GLN A 15 2.67 8.59 14.56
CA GLN A 15 3.47 9.76 14.88
C GLN A 15 3.00 10.96 14.05
N ARG A 16 2.98 12.13 14.68
CA ARG A 16 2.81 13.39 13.97
C ARG A 16 3.98 13.53 13.00
N LEU A 17 3.66 13.59 11.71
CA LEU A 17 4.63 13.78 10.66
C LEU A 17 5.30 15.14 10.81
N GLU A 18 6.63 15.16 10.74
CA GLU A 18 7.42 16.39 10.67
C GLU A 18 7.04 17.19 9.41
N PRO A 19 7.25 18.52 9.40
CA PRO A 19 7.11 19.30 8.19
C PRO A 19 7.93 18.67 7.04
N ARG A 20 7.34 18.56 5.84
CA ARG A 20 7.87 17.92 4.60
C ARG A 20 7.63 16.41 4.43
N TRP A 21 6.99 15.74 5.38
CA TRP A 21 6.54 14.37 5.16
C TRP A 21 5.14 14.33 4.54
N VAL A 22 4.91 13.29 3.74
CA VAL A 22 3.60 12.96 3.15
C VAL A 22 3.12 11.65 3.77
N ASN A 23 1.84 11.60 4.16
CA ASN A 23 1.23 10.35 4.61
C ASN A 23 0.76 9.56 3.39
N ILE A 24 1.10 8.27 3.30
CA ILE A 24 0.55 7.37 2.28
C ILE A 24 -0.29 6.33 2.99
N ASN A 25 -1.59 6.38 2.76
CA ASN A 25 -2.50 5.31 3.16
C ASN A 25 -2.63 4.34 2.00
N ILE A 26 -2.37 3.06 2.24
CA ILE A 26 -2.53 1.98 1.26
C ILE A 26 -3.52 0.99 1.84
N ASP A 27 -4.50 0.59 1.05
CA ASP A 27 -5.45 -0.46 1.39
C ASP A 27 -5.57 -1.45 0.23
N GLY A 28 -5.98 -2.67 0.57
CA GLY A 28 -6.11 -3.76 -0.38
C GLY A 28 -7.38 -4.55 -0.11
N SER A 29 -8.06 -4.95 -1.17
CA SER A 29 -9.20 -5.88 -1.08
C SER A 29 -9.00 -7.03 -2.05
N THR A 30 -9.42 -8.22 -1.63
CA THR A 30 -9.41 -9.42 -2.46
C THR A 30 -10.81 -9.97 -2.60
N LEU A 31 -11.12 -10.46 -3.79
CA LEU A 31 -12.37 -11.15 -4.09
C LEU A 31 -12.04 -12.55 -4.59
N MET A 32 -12.05 -13.49 -3.65
CA MET A 32 -11.67 -14.90 -3.89
C MET A 32 -12.49 -15.56 -5.00
N SER A 33 -13.80 -15.30 -5.03
CA SER A 33 -14.73 -15.92 -5.99
C SER A 33 -14.44 -15.56 -7.45
N ARG A 34 -13.70 -14.48 -7.71
CA ARG A 34 -13.33 -14.03 -9.05
C ARG A 34 -11.83 -13.95 -9.27
N GLN A 35 -11.05 -14.42 -8.30
CA GLN A 35 -9.59 -14.30 -8.28
C GLN A 35 -9.08 -12.89 -8.60
N ARG A 36 -9.78 -11.86 -8.09
CA ARG A 36 -9.39 -10.46 -8.29
C ARG A 36 -8.83 -9.87 -7.01
N ALA A 37 -7.90 -8.95 -7.17
CA ALA A 37 -7.41 -8.10 -6.12
C ALA A 37 -7.45 -6.65 -6.59
N ALA A 38 -7.75 -5.75 -5.66
CA ALA A 38 -7.64 -4.32 -5.85
C ALA A 38 -6.66 -3.77 -4.80
N ILE A 39 -5.76 -2.92 -5.25
CA ILE A 39 -4.83 -2.17 -4.40
C ILE A 39 -5.09 -0.70 -4.66
N GLY A 40 -5.34 0.06 -3.60
CA GLY A 40 -5.57 1.48 -3.69
C GLY A 40 -4.81 2.24 -2.63
N GLY A 41 -4.64 3.53 -2.85
CA GLY A 41 -4.04 4.39 -1.85
C GLY A 41 -4.23 5.87 -2.12
N ALA A 42 -3.92 6.65 -1.10
CA ALA A 42 -3.98 8.10 -1.16
C ALA A 42 -2.74 8.70 -0.47
N LEU A 43 -2.05 9.58 -1.18
CA LEU A 43 -1.06 10.49 -0.62
C LEU A 43 -1.80 11.68 -0.01
N ARG A 44 -1.60 11.92 1.29
CA ARG A 44 -2.22 13.02 2.03
C ARG A 44 -1.18 13.97 2.57
N GLY A 45 -1.42 15.27 2.38
CA GLY A 45 -0.59 16.32 2.96
C GLY A 45 -0.85 16.50 4.45
N LEU A 46 -0.02 17.32 5.11
CA LEU A 46 -0.12 17.64 6.55
C LEU A 46 -1.48 18.25 6.94
N SER A 47 -2.16 18.91 6.00
CA SER A 47 -3.49 19.51 6.18
C SER A 47 -4.65 18.52 5.99
N ARG A 48 -4.40 17.21 5.97
CA ARG A 48 -5.38 16.12 5.78
C ARG A 48 -6.07 16.07 4.40
N GLY A 49 -5.75 16.99 3.48
CA GLY A 49 -6.18 16.92 2.07
C GLY A 49 -5.50 15.79 1.30
N CYS A 50 -6.23 15.16 0.39
CA CYS A 50 -5.66 14.22 -0.58
C CYS A 50 -4.89 15.01 -1.64
N LEU A 51 -3.63 14.65 -1.85
CA LEU A 51 -2.77 15.20 -2.91
C LEU A 51 -2.98 14.41 -4.20
N VAL A 52 -2.87 13.08 -4.11
CA VAL A 52 -2.99 12.15 -5.24
C VAL A 52 -3.55 10.82 -4.74
N GLY A 53 -4.46 10.22 -5.50
CA GLY A 53 -4.94 8.86 -5.29
C GLY A 53 -4.47 7.92 -6.40
N PHE A 54 -4.37 6.63 -6.10
CA PHE A 54 -4.15 5.59 -7.10
C PHE A 54 -5.02 4.37 -6.80
N GLU A 55 -5.37 3.65 -7.85
CA GLU A 55 -6.08 2.38 -7.81
C GLU A 55 -5.54 1.47 -8.90
N MET A 56 -5.38 0.20 -8.58
CA MET A 56 -5.04 -0.86 -9.50
C MET A 56 -5.91 -2.07 -9.21
N VAL A 57 -6.53 -2.63 -10.24
CA VAL A 57 -7.24 -3.90 -10.18
C VAL A 57 -6.44 -4.92 -11.00
N THR A 58 -6.16 -6.08 -10.41
CA THR A 58 -5.32 -7.11 -11.02
C THR A 58 -5.79 -8.51 -10.63
N SER A 59 -5.26 -9.56 -11.28
CA SER A 59 -5.51 -10.94 -10.85
C SER A 59 -4.76 -11.25 -9.55
N MET A 60 -5.33 -12.11 -8.70
CA MET A 60 -4.60 -12.63 -7.54
C MET A 60 -3.35 -13.41 -7.95
N ALA A 61 -3.36 -14.05 -9.12
CA ALA A 61 -2.21 -14.76 -9.66
C ALA A 61 -1.04 -13.82 -10.03
N ASP A 62 -1.33 -12.56 -10.37
CA ASP A 62 -0.30 -11.57 -10.69
C ASP A 62 0.38 -11.02 -9.43
N ILE A 63 -0.31 -11.07 -8.27
CA ILE A 63 0.20 -10.58 -6.98
C ILE A 63 0.92 -11.69 -6.23
N PHE A 64 0.22 -12.80 -6.03
CA PHE A 64 0.76 -13.96 -5.37
C PHE A 64 1.40 -14.80 -6.46
N GLN A 65 2.73 -14.67 -6.62
CA GLN A 65 3.53 -15.66 -7.34
C GLN A 65 3.47 -16.97 -6.54
N ILE A 66 2.33 -17.65 -6.57
CA ILE A 66 2.17 -18.96 -5.98
C ILE A 66 2.84 -19.91 -6.97
N GLU A 67 4.13 -20.19 -6.74
CA GLU A 67 4.76 -21.37 -7.30
C GLU A 67 3.99 -22.59 -6.77
N VAL A 68 3.39 -23.34 -7.70
CA VAL A 68 2.70 -24.62 -7.41
C VAL A 68 3.73 -25.74 -7.37
#